data_AF-A0A7C2KF13-F1
#
_entry.id   AF-A0A7C2KF13-F1
#
_cell.length_a   1.000
_cell.length_b   1.000
_cell.length_c   1.000
_cell.angle_alpha   90.00
_cell.angle_beta   90.00
_cell.angle_gamma   90.00
#
_symmetry.space_group_name_H-M   'P 1'
#
loop_
_entity.id
_entity.type
_entity.pdbx_description
1 polymer ?
#
loop_
_entity_poly.entity_id
_entity_poly.type
_entity_poly.pdbx_seq_one_letter_code
_entity_poly.pdbx_strand_id
1 'polypeptide(L)'
;ASYHLKDWNSCQRYYLDALQAFNKLDNIHKLAEVSYNLGIVYYYHKEKERALKNFNKSLSWYQTIKNKYGISICEKRLGDIYYDNDDMNDALAYYSKCLKNLESVDLENYYDVHLKLKEIQKTMGQDSFKS
;
A
#
# COMPACT_ATOMS: atom_id res chain seq x y z
N ALA A 1 19.90 17.35 -7.43
CA ALA A 1 18.66 17.59 -6.65
C ALA A 1 17.51 18.14 -7.49
N SER A 2 17.75 19.09 -8.40
CA SER A 2 16.66 19.81 -9.12
C SER A 2 15.88 19.00 -10.15
N TYR A 3 16.47 17.98 -10.80
CA TYR A 3 15.75 17.14 -11.77
C TYR A 3 14.70 16.24 -11.09
N HIS A 4 15.07 15.55 -10.01
CA HIS A 4 14.15 14.69 -9.25
C HIS A 4 12.97 15.45 -8.64
N LEU A 5 13.19 16.67 -8.13
CA LEU A 5 12.12 17.53 -7.60
C LEU A 5 11.18 18.03 -8.70
N LYS A 6 11.70 18.26 -9.91
CA LYS A 6 10.90 18.71 -11.06
C LYS A 6 10.01 17.57 -11.58
N ASP A 7 10.56 16.36 -11.68
CA ASP A 7 9.82 15.18 -12.13
C ASP A 7 8.77 14.73 -11.11
N TRP A 8 9.04 14.89 -9.80
CA TRP A 8 8.07 14.62 -8.74
C TRP A 8 6.83 15.50 -8.81
N ASN A 9 7.02 16.82 -8.94
CA ASN A 9 5.90 17.77 -9.04
C ASN A 9 5.06 17.50 -10.29
N SER A 10 5.70 17.16 -11.40
CA SER A 10 5.00 16.77 -12.63
C SER A 10 4.19 15.49 -12.43
N CYS A 11 4.79 14.44 -11.87
CA CYS A 11 4.13 13.17 -11.59
C CYS A 11 2.90 13.32 -10.69
N GLN A 12 3.05 14.05 -9.58
CA GLN A 12 1.96 14.35 -8.66
C GLN A 12 0.82 15.10 -9.37
N ARG A 13 1.15 16.11 -10.19
CA ARG A 13 0.16 16.90 -10.92
C ARG A 13 -0.61 16.06 -11.94
N TYR A 14 0.09 15.22 -12.72
CA TYR A 14 -0.56 14.32 -13.67
C TYR A 14 -1.57 13.39 -13.01
N TYR A 15 -1.22 12.81 -11.86
CA TYR A 15 -2.15 11.93 -11.15
C TYR A 15 -3.31 12.68 -10.49
N LEU A 16 -3.11 13.89 -9.98
CA LEU A 16 -4.20 14.71 -9.44
C LEU A 16 -5.20 15.13 -10.52
N ASP A 17 -4.70 15.54 -11.69
CA ASP A 17 -5.53 15.90 -12.84
C ASP A 17 -6.32 14.68 -13.35
N ALA A 18 -5.66 13.52 -13.44
CA ALA A 18 -6.31 12.26 -13.79
C ALA A 18 -7.40 11.86 -12.78
N LEU A 19 -7.16 12.05 -11.49
CA LEU A 19 -8.13 11.75 -10.44
C LEU A 19 -9.38 12.63 -10.57
N GLN A 20 -9.21 13.93 -10.87
CA GLN A 20 -10.35 14.82 -11.14
C GLN A 20 -11.13 14.41 -12.39
N ALA A 21 -10.45 14.00 -13.46
CA ALA A 21 -11.09 13.54 -14.69
C ALA A 21 -11.87 12.23 -14.47
N PHE A 22 -11.27 11.23 -13.83
CA PHE A 22 -11.92 9.94 -13.58
C PHE A 22 -13.07 10.04 -12.57
N ASN A 23 -13.00 10.98 -11.62
CA ASN A 23 -14.11 11.26 -10.71
C ASN A 23 -15.34 11.83 -11.43
N LYS A 24 -15.15 12.45 -12.60
CA LYS A 24 -16.27 12.91 -13.45
C LYS A 24 -16.83 11.82 -14.37
N LEU A 25 -16.08 10.73 -14.55
CA LEU A 25 -16.41 9.63 -15.45
C LEU A 25 -16.87 8.36 -14.70
N ASP A 26 -17.03 8.45 -13.37
CA ASP A 26 -17.35 7.33 -12.46
C ASP A 26 -16.50 6.07 -12.67
N ASN A 27 -15.25 6.25 -13.14
CA ASN A 27 -14.35 5.13 -13.38
C ASN A 27 -13.60 4.74 -12.09
N ILE A 28 -14.30 4.02 -11.22
CA ILE A 28 -13.78 3.59 -9.90
C ILE A 28 -12.49 2.78 -10.03
N HIS A 29 -12.33 1.98 -11.09
CA HIS A 29 -11.11 1.21 -11.32
C HIS A 29 -9.90 2.14 -11.56
N LYS A 30 -10.05 3.15 -12.41
CA LYS A 30 -8.98 4.11 -12.68
C LYS A 30 -8.70 5.02 -11.50
N LEU A 31 -9.73 5.39 -10.74
CA LEU A 31 -9.56 6.10 -9.47
C LEU A 31 -8.68 5.30 -8.49
N ALA A 32 -8.98 4.01 -8.29
CA ALA A 32 -8.18 3.12 -7.45
C ALA A 32 -6.71 3.08 -7.88
N GLU A 33 -6.47 2.81 -9.16
CA GLU A 33 -5.11 2.71 -9.72
C GLU A 33 -4.32 4.02 -9.55
N VAL A 34 -4.94 5.17 -9.84
CA VAL A 34 -4.29 6.48 -9.70
C VAL A 34 -3.97 6.79 -8.24
N SER A 35 -4.88 6.51 -7.30
CA SER A 35 -4.59 6.71 -5.88
C SER A 35 -3.52 5.75 -5.37
N TYR A 36 -3.50 4.49 -5.81
CA TYR A 36 -2.42 3.57 -5.47
C TYR A 36 -1.07 4.14 -5.92
N ASN A 37 -0.98 4.59 -7.18
CA ASN A 37 0.26 5.15 -7.72
C ASN A 37 0.70 6.44 -7.00
N LEU A 38 -0.23 7.33 -6.64
CA LEU A 38 0.07 8.48 -5.79
C LEU A 38 0.62 8.05 -4.42
N GLY A 39 0.03 7.01 -3.82
CA GLY A 39 0.53 6.44 -2.56
C GLY A 39 1.97 5.97 -2.68
N ILE A 40 2.31 5.27 -3.77
CA ILE A 40 3.69 4.83 -4.06
C ILE A 40 4.64 6.03 -4.18
N VAL A 41 4.23 7.06 -4.91
CA VAL A 41 5.04 8.29 -5.06
C VAL A 41 5.33 8.91 -3.70
N TYR A 42 4.31 9.10 -2.86
CA TYR A 42 4.51 9.67 -1.52
C TYR A 42 5.35 8.77 -0.61
N TYR A 43 5.18 7.45 -0.70
CA TYR A 43 5.96 6.48 0.07
C TYR A 43 7.47 6.60 -0.21
N TYR A 44 7.86 6.61 -1.50
CA TYR A 44 9.26 6.78 -1.88
C TYR A 44 9.84 8.17 -1.54
N HIS A 45 8.98 9.17 -1.38
CA HIS A 45 9.37 10.52 -0.93
C HIS A 45 9.35 10.67 0.59
N LYS A 46 9.18 9.57 1.34
CA LYS A 46 9.10 9.52 2.81
C LYS A 46 7.93 10.32 3.40
N GLU A 47 6.93 10.65 2.59
CA GLU A 47 5.69 11.30 3.02
C GLU A 47 4.66 10.25 3.47
N LYS A 48 4.98 9.55 4.56
CA LYS A 48 4.22 8.37 5.03
C LYS A 48 2.73 8.64 5.26
N GLU A 49 2.37 9.78 5.84
CA GLU A 49 0.95 10.14 6.06
C GLU A 49 0.16 10.29 4.76
N ARG A 50 0.76 10.93 3.74
CA ARG A 50 0.12 11.08 2.44
C ARG A 50 0.04 9.76 1.70
N ALA A 51 1.06 8.90 1.86
CA ALA A 51 1.05 7.55 1.33
C ALA A 51 -0.11 6.73 1.95
N LEU A 52 -0.23 6.72 3.28
CA LEU A 52 -1.32 6.07 4.01
C LEU A 52 -2.69 6.52 3.51
N LYS A 53 -2.90 7.83 3.38
CA LYS A 53 -4.18 8.39 2.90
C LYS A 53 -4.53 7.89 1.50
N ASN A 54 -3.56 7.84 0.60
CA ASN A 54 -3.78 7.41 -0.79
C ASN A 54 -3.96 5.90 -0.92
N PHE A 55 -3.20 5.09 -0.17
CA PHE A 55 -3.39 3.64 -0.14
C PHE A 55 -4.74 3.25 0.46
N ASN A 56 -5.19 3.90 1.54
CA ASN A 56 -6.53 3.66 2.10
C ASN A 56 -7.64 4.05 1.13
N LYS A 57 -7.49 5.16 0.39
CA LYS A 57 -8.46 5.56 -0.63
C LYS A 57 -8.54 4.53 -1.77
N SER A 58 -7.39 4.08 -2.27
CA SER A 58 -7.30 3.01 -3.27
C SER A 58 -7.93 1.71 -2.77
N LEU A 59 -7.62 1.31 -1.53
CA LEU A 59 -8.19 0.13 -0.89
C LEU A 59 -9.72 0.19 -0.86
N SER A 60 -10.30 1.32 -0.42
CA SER A 60 -11.75 1.51 -0.37
C SER A 60 -12.39 1.33 -1.75
N TRP A 61 -11.80 1.90 -2.80
CA TRP A 61 -12.30 1.74 -4.16
C TRP A 61 -12.17 0.31 -4.68
N TYR A 62 -11.03 -0.35 -4.46
CA TYR A 62 -10.85 -1.75 -4.84
C TYR A 62 -11.80 -2.69 -4.08
N GLN A 63 -12.16 -2.37 -2.83
CA GLN A 63 -13.22 -3.07 -2.10
C GLN A 63 -14.59 -2.88 -2.73
N THR A 64 -14.95 -1.66 -3.15
CA THR A 64 -16.22 -1.39 -3.85
C THR A 64 -16.36 -2.21 -5.13
N ILE A 65 -15.29 -2.31 -5.93
CA ILE A 65 -15.30 -3.09 -7.18
C ILE A 65 -14.88 -4.56 -6.99
N LYS A 66 -14.71 -5.02 -5.75
CA LYS A 66 -14.34 -6.40 -5.37
C LYS A 66 -13.07 -6.91 -6.08
N ASN A 67 -12.12 -6.01 -6.37
CA ASN A 67 -10.85 -6.37 -6.99
C ASN A 67 -9.86 -6.87 -5.93
N LYS A 68 -9.78 -8.20 -5.76
CA LYS A 68 -8.93 -8.84 -4.75
C LYS A 68 -7.45 -8.53 -4.91
N TYR A 69 -6.96 -8.46 -6.15
CA TYR A 69 -5.56 -8.12 -6.42
C TYR A 69 -5.26 -6.66 -6.03
N GLY A 70 -6.15 -5.74 -6.37
CA GLY A 70 -6.05 -4.33 -5.96
C GLY A 70 -6.10 -4.16 -4.44
N ILE A 71 -6.91 -4.95 -3.75
CA ILE A 71 -6.97 -4.99 -2.29
C ILE A 71 -5.63 -5.46 -1.72
N SER A 72 -5.08 -6.58 -2.20
CA SER A 72 -3.85 -7.15 -1.64
C SER A 72 -2.62 -6.26 -1.84
N ILE A 73 -2.47 -5.61 -3.01
CA ILE A 73 -1.37 -4.65 -3.20
C ILE A 73 -1.49 -3.45 -2.24
N CYS A 74 -2.70 -2.98 -1.95
CA CYS A 74 -2.90 -1.86 -1.02
C CYS A 74 -2.59 -2.29 0.42
N GLU A 75 -3.10 -3.45 0.85
CA GLU A 75 -2.83 -4.01 2.18
C GLU A 75 -1.34 -4.27 2.40
N LYS A 76 -0.63 -4.79 1.39
CA LYS A 76 0.83 -4.91 1.43
C LYS A 76 1.51 -3.56 1.70
N ARG A 77 1.15 -2.52 0.96
CA ARG A 77 1.75 -1.19 1.11
C ARG A 77 1.44 -0.51 2.44
N LEU A 78 0.25 -0.76 2.98
CA LEU A 78 -0.09 -0.34 4.34
C LEU A 78 0.80 -1.08 5.36
N GLY A 79 0.95 -2.40 5.21
CA GLY A 79 1.86 -3.21 6.02
C GLY A 79 3.32 -2.74 5.94
N ASP A 80 3.79 -2.35 4.75
CA ASP A 80 5.13 -1.76 4.55
C ASP A 80 5.31 -0.50 5.41
N ILE A 81 4.34 0.40 5.40
CA ILE A 81 4.43 1.66 6.17
C ILE A 81 4.42 1.41 7.67
N TYR A 82 3.55 0.53 8.17
CA TYR A 82 3.50 0.20 9.60
C TYR A 82 4.76 -0.51 10.06
N TYR A 83 5.30 -1.41 9.23
CA TYR A 83 6.59 -2.05 9.51
C TYR A 83 7.71 -1.02 9.59
N ASP A 84 7.76 -0.07 8.64
CA ASP A 84 8.75 1.02 8.65
C ASP A 84 8.56 2.03 9.81
N ASN A 85 7.46 1.94 10.55
CA ASN A 85 7.16 2.75 11.73
C ASN A 85 7.38 1.98 13.05
N ASP A 86 7.88 0.74 12.99
CA ASP A 86 7.99 -0.18 14.12
C ASP A 86 6.64 -0.61 14.74
N ASP A 87 5.53 -0.35 14.05
CA ASP A 87 4.18 -0.74 14.45
C ASP A 87 3.90 -2.22 14.06
N MET A 88 4.62 -3.14 14.70
CA MET A 88 4.66 -4.57 14.31
C MET A 88 3.28 -5.25 14.34
N ASN A 89 2.39 -4.85 15.25
CA ASN A 89 1.03 -5.39 15.34
C ASN A 89 0.19 -5.04 14.11
N ASP A 90 0.20 -3.78 13.69
CA ASP A 90 -0.54 -3.33 12.51
C ASP A 90 0.08 -3.89 11.23
N ALA A 91 1.42 -3.91 11.15
CA ALA A 91 2.14 -4.52 10.03
C ALA A 91 1.73 -5.99 9.84
N LEU A 92 1.71 -6.77 10.93
CA LEU A 92 1.26 -8.17 10.92
C LEU A 92 -0.18 -8.30 10.42
N ALA A 93 -1.08 -7.45 10.93
CA ALA A 93 -2.49 -7.48 10.57
C ALA A 93 -2.69 -7.22 9.07
N TYR A 94 -2.01 -6.23 8.51
CA TYR A 94 -2.11 -5.89 7.09
C TYR A 94 -1.46 -6.94 6.18
N TYR A 95 -0.29 -7.46 6.52
CA TYR A 95 0.33 -8.54 5.74
C TYR A 95 -0.50 -9.83 5.78
N SER A 96 -1.13 -10.14 6.91
CA SER A 96 -2.03 -11.31 7.01
C SER A 96 -3.27 -11.15 6.15
N LYS A 97 -3.86 -9.94 6.10
CA LYS A 97 -4.99 -9.63 5.20
C LYS A 97 -4.58 -9.76 3.73
N CYS A 98 -3.39 -9.24 3.38
CA CYS A 98 -2.84 -9.34 2.04
C CYS A 98 -2.75 -10.80 1.58
N LEU A 99 -2.15 -11.68 2.38
CA LEU A 99 -2.05 -13.11 2.07
C LEU A 99 -3.42 -13.79 1.95
N LYS A 100 -4.37 -13.49 2.85
CA LYS A 100 -5.72 -14.05 2.80
C LYS A 100 -6.46 -13.68 1.50
N ASN A 101 -6.25 -12.47 0.99
CA ASN A 101 -6.82 -12.05 -0.30
C ASN A 101 -6.10 -12.72 -1.49
N LEU A 102 -4.81 -13.05 -1.33
CA LEU A 102 -3.98 -13.74 -2.32
C LEU A 102 -4.10 -15.26 -2.31
N GLU A 103 -4.63 -15.91 -1.27
CA GLU A 103 -4.95 -17.36 -1.35
C GLU A 103 -5.94 -17.68 -2.49
N SER A 104 -6.50 -16.66 -3.15
CA SER A 104 -7.27 -16.78 -4.39
C SER A 104 -6.56 -16.36 -5.69
N VAL A 105 -5.29 -15.93 -5.65
CA VAL A 105 -4.51 -15.44 -6.82
C VAL A 105 -3.00 -15.74 -6.63
N ASP A 106 -2.38 -16.29 -7.67
CA ASP A 106 -0.95 -16.73 -7.77
C ASP A 106 0.05 -16.11 -6.77
N LEU A 107 0.66 -16.99 -5.95
CA LEU A 107 1.45 -16.67 -4.75
C LEU A 107 2.87 -16.16 -5.04
N GLU A 108 3.39 -16.34 -6.25
CA GLU A 108 4.82 -16.11 -6.56
C GLU A 108 5.25 -14.64 -6.39
N ASN A 109 4.33 -13.69 -6.54
CA ASN A 109 4.65 -12.26 -6.51
C ASN A 109 4.73 -11.64 -5.09
N TYR A 110 4.51 -12.42 -4.03
CA TYR A 110 4.42 -11.91 -2.64
C TYR A 110 5.37 -12.61 -1.65
N TYR A 111 6.46 -13.17 -2.17
CA TYR A 111 7.53 -13.74 -1.35
C TYR A 111 8.05 -12.77 -0.29
N ASP A 112 8.12 -11.48 -0.62
CA ASP A 112 8.56 -10.44 0.31
C ASP A 112 7.60 -10.25 1.50
N VAL A 113 6.30 -10.38 1.29
CA VAL A 113 5.31 -10.36 2.39
C VAL A 113 5.51 -11.55 3.33
N HIS A 114 5.80 -12.73 2.80
CA HIS A 114 6.11 -13.90 3.62
C HIS A 114 7.38 -13.72 4.45
N LEU A 115 8.42 -13.10 3.90
CA LEU A 115 9.65 -12.80 4.63
C LEU A 115 9.39 -11.82 5.78
N LYS A 116 8.70 -10.70 5.51
CA LYS A 116 8.38 -9.71 6.53
C LYS A 116 7.50 -10.28 7.64
N LEU A 117 6.52 -11.12 7.29
CA LEU A 117 5.70 -11.82 8.29
C LEU A 117 6.53 -12.72 9.21
N LYS A 118 7.43 -13.53 8.64
CA LYS A 118 8.33 -14.40 9.44
C LYS A 118 9.22 -13.59 10.37
N GLU A 119 9.71 -12.45 9.90
CA GLU A 119 10.55 -11.55 10.69
C GLU A 119 9.78 -10.92 11.85
N ILE A 120 8.57 -10.41 11.59
CA ILE A 120 7.70 -9.84 12.64
C ILE A 120 7.39 -10.91 13.70
N GLN A 121 7.02 -12.12 13.28
CA GLN A 121 6.72 -13.23 14.20
C GLN A 121 7.91 -13.62 15.06
N LYS A 122 9.12 -13.66 14.47
CA LYS A 122 10.35 -13.93 15.21
C LYS A 122 10.64 -12.84 16.23
N THR A 123 10.49 -11.57 15.85
CA THR A 123 10.76 -10.43 16.73
C THR A 123 9.81 -10.45 17.93
N MET A 124 8.50 -10.55 17.68
CA MET A 124 7.50 -10.63 18.75
C MET A 124 7.66 -11.88 19.62
N GLY A 125 8.06 -13.00 19.02
CA GLY A 125 8.33 -14.24 19.74
C GLY A 125 9.63 -14.24 20.54
N GLN A 126 10.55 -13.29 20.33
CA GLN A 126 11.75 -13.09 21.15
C GLN A 126 11.49 -12.16 22.34
N ASP A 127 10.57 -11.21 22.19
CA ASP A 127 10.18 -10.30 23.26
C ASP A 127 9.37 -11.00 24.37
N SER A 128 8.64 -12.07 24.04
CA SER A 128 7.93 -12.91 25.02
C SER A 128 8.84 -13.74 25.94
N PHE A 129 10.15 -13.84 25.63
CA PHE A 129 11.13 -14.50 26.51
C PHE A 129 11.95 -13.51 27.36
N LYS A 130 11.69 -12.19 27.23
CA LYS A 130 12.40 -11.14 27.99
C LYS A 130 11.62 -10.60 29.19
N SER A 131 10.44 -11.12 29.49
CA SER A 131 9.66 -10.83 30.70
C SER A 131 9.83 -11.92 31.75
#